data_AF-A0A9P5G9T7-F1
#
_entry.id   AF-A0A9P5G9T7-F1
#
_cell.length_a   1.000
_cell.length_b   1.000
_cell.length_c   1.000
_cell.angle_alpha   90.00
_cell.angle_beta   90.00
_cell.angle_gamma   90.00
#
_symmetry.space_group_name_H-M   'P 1'
#
loop_
_entity.id
_entity.type
_entity.pdbx_description
1 polymer ?
#
loop_
_entity_poly.entity_id
_entity_poly.type
_entity_poly.pdbx_seq_one_letter_code
_entity_poly.pdbx_strand_id
1 'polypeptide(L)'
;MYICDTCMAYTDVPTDMATHMPRCRYKNELPGRVVYNSPYYQIRKVDGSKHQFYAQCLSLFAKLFLDSKSIFFSVQNFDFYLLTVSVANIRVLDKLATNYPKSGAPAPGSGDAGGKQTEAEYDLVTAVESESNLSEQRVIGFFSKERVSFDNFNLACINVFPPFQKRGLGRLLISYSYYLSRKAHVVGTPERPLSQHGLASYLSYWSSVVADCLLKYTSDNTSTNGGSKQSQRISIQDISDMTYIMNQDIVLALQSMNALVKEEIKEEEGSTSRRKPGATAGPAVRYTISLPRIQEWHARRQGKVAGPTLIEGYCLVRKRTKKQLKSVISKRKR
;
A
#
# COMPACT_ATOMS: atom_id res chain seq x y z
N MET A 1 11.42 -26.45 -14.46
CA MET A 1 10.55 -25.43 -15.08
C MET A 1 11.35 -24.17 -15.32
N TYR A 2 11.34 -23.68 -16.55
CA TYR A 2 11.95 -22.43 -16.99
C TYR A 2 10.85 -21.40 -17.19
N ILE A 3 11.08 -20.15 -16.73
CA ILE A 3 10.09 -19.07 -16.81
C ILE A 3 10.74 -17.87 -17.49
N CYS A 4 10.04 -17.27 -18.44
CA CYS A 4 10.44 -16.02 -19.08
C CYS A 4 10.23 -14.85 -18.10
N ASP A 5 11.30 -14.11 -17.82
CA ASP A 5 11.33 -12.99 -16.88
C ASP A 5 10.52 -11.74 -17.33
N THR A 6 10.13 -11.69 -18.60
CA THR A 6 9.35 -10.58 -19.18
C THR A 6 7.88 -10.95 -19.40
N CYS A 7 7.57 -12.12 -19.95
CA CYS A 7 6.19 -12.52 -20.24
C CYS A 7 5.57 -13.53 -19.27
N MET A 8 6.34 -14.06 -18.32
CA MET A 8 5.94 -15.09 -17.35
C MET A 8 5.57 -16.45 -17.96
N ALA A 9 5.61 -16.61 -19.29
CA ALA A 9 5.42 -17.91 -19.93
C ALA A 9 6.47 -18.91 -19.43
N TYR A 10 6.08 -20.18 -19.34
CA TYR A 10 6.91 -21.22 -18.76
C TYR A 10 6.92 -22.47 -19.65
N THR A 11 8.00 -23.24 -19.53
CA THR A 11 8.20 -24.54 -20.21
C THR A 11 9.07 -25.42 -19.33
N ASP A 12 8.99 -26.74 -19.49
CA ASP A 12 9.92 -27.71 -18.92
C ASP A 12 11.13 -27.97 -19.83
N VAL A 13 11.09 -27.51 -21.09
CA VAL A 13 12.15 -27.71 -22.09
C VAL A 13 13.09 -26.49 -22.18
N PRO A 14 14.40 -26.64 -21.90
CA PRO A 14 15.35 -25.51 -21.92
C PRO A 14 15.52 -24.85 -23.30
N THR A 15 15.51 -25.64 -24.37
CA THR A 15 15.66 -25.17 -25.76
C THR A 15 14.49 -24.29 -26.19
N ASP A 16 13.28 -24.61 -25.74
CA ASP A 16 12.08 -23.82 -26.03
C ASP A 16 12.16 -22.46 -25.34
N MET A 17 12.66 -22.40 -24.11
CA MET A 17 12.89 -21.12 -23.44
C MET A 17 13.99 -20.31 -24.15
N ALA A 18 15.09 -20.95 -24.54
CA ALA A 18 16.19 -20.29 -25.24
C ALA A 18 15.75 -19.70 -26.60
N THR A 19 14.84 -20.37 -27.32
CA THR A 19 14.26 -19.85 -28.56
C THR A 19 13.17 -18.81 -28.33
N HIS A 20 12.44 -18.89 -27.21
CA HIS A 20 11.41 -17.92 -26.82
C HIS A 20 11.98 -16.56 -26.44
N MET A 21 12.98 -16.50 -25.55
CA MET A 21 13.51 -15.25 -24.98
C MET A 21 13.86 -14.16 -26.03
N PRO A 22 14.58 -14.46 -27.13
CA PRO A 22 14.91 -13.43 -28.12
C PRO A 22 13.70 -12.93 -28.91
N ARG A 23 12.62 -13.73 -29.01
CA ARG A 23 11.38 -13.47 -29.76
C ARG A 23 10.21 -13.07 -28.86
N CYS A 24 10.45 -12.93 -27.55
CA CYS A 24 9.41 -12.63 -26.58
C CYS A 24 8.73 -11.29 -26.91
N ARG A 25 7.39 -11.30 -26.99
CA ARG A 25 6.58 -10.10 -27.25
C ARG A 25 6.84 -8.97 -26.25
N TYR A 26 7.14 -9.30 -25.00
CA TYR A 26 7.37 -8.32 -23.92
C TYR A 26 8.85 -8.07 -23.63
N LYS A 27 9.77 -8.50 -24.52
CA LYS A 27 11.21 -8.29 -24.37
C LYS A 27 11.58 -6.81 -24.23
N ASN A 28 10.98 -5.96 -25.07
CA ASN A 28 11.31 -4.53 -25.13
C ASN A 28 10.28 -3.66 -24.40
N GLU A 29 9.06 -4.16 -24.21
CA GLU A 29 7.98 -3.41 -23.57
C GLU A 29 7.15 -4.34 -22.67
N LEU A 30 7.20 -4.10 -21.36
CA LEU A 30 6.38 -4.84 -20.40
C LEU A 30 4.89 -4.48 -20.53
N PRO A 31 3.97 -5.42 -20.24
CA PRO A 31 2.54 -5.19 -20.39
C PRO A 31 2.03 -4.06 -19.47
N GLY A 32 0.85 -3.57 -19.83
CA GLY A 32 0.16 -2.53 -19.06
C GLY A 32 0.83 -1.16 -19.13
N ARG A 33 0.32 -0.23 -18.33
CA ARG A 33 0.77 1.18 -18.31
C ARG A 33 1.44 1.51 -16.99
N VAL A 34 2.48 2.35 -17.03
CA VAL A 34 3.08 2.90 -15.80
C VAL A 34 2.05 3.79 -15.08
N VAL A 35 1.91 3.59 -13.78
CA VAL A 35 1.00 4.34 -12.89
C VAL A 35 1.71 4.94 -11.67
N TYR A 36 2.95 4.53 -11.44
CA TYR A 36 3.89 5.05 -10.44
C TYR A 36 5.28 4.97 -11.05
N ASN A 37 6.06 6.04 -10.94
CA ASN A 37 7.40 6.11 -11.49
C ASN A 37 8.32 6.87 -10.52
N SER A 38 9.05 6.14 -9.69
CA SER A 38 10.14 6.71 -8.89
C SER A 38 11.49 6.44 -9.57
N PRO A 39 12.59 7.08 -9.12
CA PRO A 39 13.93 6.79 -9.62
C PRO A 39 14.36 5.32 -9.48
N TYR A 40 13.74 4.60 -8.54
CA TYR A 40 14.13 3.24 -8.18
C TYR A 40 13.15 2.18 -8.70
N TYR A 41 11.85 2.47 -8.65
CA TYR A 41 10.80 1.49 -8.89
C TYR A 41 9.68 2.07 -9.75
N GLN A 42 9.08 1.21 -10.57
CA GLN A 42 7.84 1.50 -11.27
C GLN A 42 6.71 0.58 -10.81
N ILE A 43 5.48 1.08 -10.83
CA ILE A 43 4.29 0.23 -10.76
C ILE A 43 3.55 0.33 -12.09
N ARG A 44 3.31 -0.82 -12.73
CA ARG A 44 2.56 -0.92 -13.98
C ARG A 44 1.19 -1.54 -13.72
N LYS A 45 0.13 -0.89 -14.20
CA LYS A 45 -1.23 -1.43 -14.17
C LYS A 45 -1.47 -2.24 -15.45
N VAL A 46 -1.62 -3.56 -15.29
CA VAL A 46 -1.99 -4.52 -16.31
C VAL A 46 -3.46 -4.88 -16.17
N ASP A 47 -4.16 -4.84 -17.29
CA ASP A 47 -5.57 -5.21 -17.41
C ASP A 47 -5.66 -6.73 -17.69
N GLY A 48 -6.22 -7.49 -16.74
CA GLY A 48 -6.33 -8.95 -16.87
C GLY A 48 -7.19 -9.40 -18.05
N SER A 49 -8.20 -8.61 -18.46
CA SER A 49 -9.02 -8.91 -19.64
C SER A 49 -8.28 -8.71 -20.97
N LYS A 50 -7.28 -7.82 -21.00
CA LYS A 50 -6.47 -7.50 -22.20
C LYS A 50 -5.22 -8.35 -22.32
N HIS A 51 -4.60 -8.71 -21.19
CA HIS A 51 -3.37 -9.49 -21.12
C HIS A 51 -3.61 -10.83 -20.41
N GLN A 52 -4.64 -11.57 -20.85
CA GLN A 52 -5.12 -12.79 -20.16
C GLN A 52 -4.01 -13.83 -19.96
N PHE A 53 -3.31 -14.20 -21.03
CA PHE A 53 -2.23 -15.20 -20.96
C PHE A 53 -1.14 -14.79 -19.96
N TYR A 54 -0.70 -13.53 -20.00
CA TYR A 54 0.29 -13.00 -19.05
C TYR A 54 -0.22 -13.09 -17.59
N ALA A 55 -1.45 -12.65 -17.35
CA ALA A 55 -2.07 -12.63 -16.03
C ALA A 55 -2.29 -14.05 -15.47
N GLN A 56 -2.59 -15.03 -16.33
CA GLN A 56 -2.70 -16.45 -15.98
C GLN A 56 -1.33 -17.02 -15.61
N CYS A 57 -0.31 -16.82 -16.45
CA CYS A 57 1.05 -17.25 -16.16
C CYS A 57 1.60 -16.64 -14.86
N LEU A 58 1.40 -15.33 -14.66
CA LEU A 58 1.78 -14.66 -13.41
C LEU A 58 1.02 -15.23 -12.20
N SER A 59 -0.25 -15.55 -12.36
CA SER A 59 -1.06 -16.14 -11.29
C SER A 59 -0.61 -17.55 -10.93
N LEU A 60 -0.26 -18.38 -11.92
CA LEU A 60 0.31 -19.71 -11.72
C LEU A 60 1.68 -19.63 -11.04
N PHE A 61 2.55 -18.70 -11.47
CA PHE A 61 3.82 -18.45 -10.81
C PHE A 61 3.63 -18.06 -9.34
N ALA A 62 2.68 -17.16 -9.05
CA ALA A 62 2.39 -16.72 -7.69
C ALA A 62 1.85 -17.85 -6.81
N LYS A 63 1.11 -18.82 -7.37
CA LYS A 63 0.58 -19.98 -6.63
C LYS A 63 1.69 -20.84 -6.01
N LEU A 64 2.90 -20.81 -6.56
CA LEU A 64 4.09 -21.48 -6.00
C LEU A 64 4.49 -20.90 -4.64
N PHE A 65 4.09 -19.67 -4.33
CA PHE A 65 4.47 -18.94 -3.12
C PHE A 65 3.27 -18.48 -2.28
N LEU A 66 2.05 -18.73 -2.75
CA LEU A 66 0.81 -18.32 -2.12
C LEU A 66 -0.12 -19.53 -1.96
N ASP A 67 -0.23 -20.03 -0.73
CA ASP A 67 -1.07 -21.19 -0.42
C ASP A 67 -2.55 -20.90 -0.65
N SER A 68 -3.01 -19.72 -0.25
CA SER A 68 -4.42 -19.30 -0.32
C SER A 68 -4.86 -18.78 -1.70
N LYS A 69 -3.98 -18.74 -2.71
CA LYS A 69 -4.38 -18.27 -4.04
C LYS A 69 -5.22 -19.33 -4.75
N SER A 70 -6.50 -19.03 -4.95
CA SER A 70 -7.49 -19.94 -5.57
C SER A 70 -7.82 -19.60 -7.02
N ILE A 71 -7.63 -18.35 -7.45
CA ILE A 71 -7.95 -17.88 -8.81
C ILE A 71 -6.68 -17.73 -9.63
N PHE A 72 -6.58 -18.46 -10.74
CA PHE A 72 -5.45 -18.40 -11.67
C PHE A 72 -5.85 -18.35 -13.16
N PHE A 73 -7.03 -18.86 -13.54
CA PHE A 73 -7.51 -18.82 -14.93
C PHE A 73 -8.52 -17.69 -15.22
N SER A 74 -9.41 -17.41 -14.27
CA SER A 74 -10.46 -16.38 -14.37
C SER A 74 -9.94 -14.99 -14.02
N VAL A 75 -9.00 -14.48 -14.82
CA VAL A 75 -8.25 -13.24 -14.55
C VAL A 75 -8.90 -11.97 -15.13
N GLN A 76 -9.98 -12.09 -15.90
CA GLN A 76 -10.56 -11.00 -16.70
C GLN A 76 -11.13 -9.86 -15.84
N ASN A 77 -11.56 -10.18 -14.62
CA ASN A 77 -12.13 -9.22 -13.66
C ASN A 77 -11.08 -8.59 -12.74
N PHE A 78 -9.80 -8.88 -12.96
CA PHE A 78 -8.71 -8.41 -12.13
C PHE A 78 -7.85 -7.39 -12.88
N ASP A 79 -7.44 -6.36 -12.15
CA ASP A 79 -6.31 -5.53 -12.51
C ASP A 79 -5.08 -6.01 -11.72
N PHE A 80 -3.93 -6.08 -12.40
CA PHE A 80 -2.65 -6.47 -11.80
C PHE A 80 -1.75 -5.25 -11.74
N TYR A 81 -1.11 -5.05 -10.59
CA TYR A 81 -0.20 -3.94 -10.33
C TYR A 81 1.20 -4.49 -10.15
N LEU A 82 1.97 -4.50 -11.24
CA LEU A 82 3.31 -5.07 -11.29
C LEU A 82 4.32 -4.08 -10.72
N LEU A 83 5.12 -4.52 -9.76
CA LEU A 83 6.30 -3.80 -9.29
C LEU A 83 7.48 -4.17 -10.18
N THR A 84 8.09 -3.17 -10.82
CA THR A 84 9.23 -3.37 -11.71
C THR A 84 10.43 -2.52 -11.31
N VAL A 85 11.61 -3.03 -11.64
CA VAL A 85 12.92 -2.38 -11.40
C VAL A 85 13.77 -2.50 -12.67
N SER A 86 14.61 -1.50 -12.95
CA SER A 86 15.64 -1.61 -13.99
C SER A 86 16.71 -2.63 -13.58
N VAL A 87 17.27 -3.39 -14.53
CA VAL A 87 18.41 -4.29 -14.29
C VAL A 87 19.58 -3.54 -13.63
N ALA A 88 19.87 -2.30 -14.05
CA ALA A 88 20.88 -1.46 -13.42
C ALA A 88 20.62 -1.25 -11.91
N ASN A 89 19.34 -1.07 -11.55
CA ASN A 89 18.92 -0.83 -10.17
C ASN A 89 18.89 -2.12 -9.32
N ILE A 90 18.89 -3.33 -9.92
CA ILE A 90 18.87 -4.60 -9.18
C ILE A 90 20.06 -4.69 -8.21
N ARG A 91 21.26 -4.30 -8.66
CA ARG A 91 22.50 -4.40 -7.86
C ARG A 91 22.54 -3.46 -6.66
N VAL A 92 21.75 -2.39 -6.68
CA VAL A 92 21.67 -1.42 -5.60
C VAL A 92 20.42 -1.60 -4.72
N LEU A 93 19.55 -2.57 -5.03
CA LEU A 93 18.33 -2.83 -4.25
C LEU A 93 18.60 -3.05 -2.76
N ASP A 94 19.70 -3.73 -2.41
CA ASP A 94 20.05 -3.96 -1.00
C ASP A 94 20.42 -2.66 -0.27
N LYS A 95 21.05 -1.71 -0.99
CA LYS A 95 21.38 -0.36 -0.48
C LYS A 95 20.16 0.56 -0.46
N LEU A 96 19.23 0.39 -1.40
CA LEU A 96 18.00 1.19 -1.51
C LEU A 96 16.93 0.78 -0.52
N ALA A 97 16.85 -0.52 -0.18
CA ALA A 97 15.92 -1.04 0.81
C ALA A 97 16.14 -0.44 2.21
N THR A 98 17.38 -0.04 2.52
CA THR A 98 17.75 0.61 3.79
C THR A 98 17.65 2.13 3.74
N ASN A 99 17.73 2.74 2.54
CA ASN A 99 17.95 4.18 2.36
C ASN A 99 16.87 4.91 1.57
N TYR A 100 15.63 4.38 1.47
CA TYR A 100 14.54 5.23 0.96
C TYR A 100 14.50 6.51 1.81
N PRO A 101 14.62 7.70 1.19
CA PRO A 101 15.04 8.90 1.90
C PRO A 101 14.18 9.12 3.13
N LYS A 102 14.85 9.29 4.27
CA LYS A 102 14.23 9.80 5.49
C LYS A 102 13.56 11.12 5.09
N SER A 103 12.30 11.28 5.49
CA SER A 103 11.43 12.44 5.23
C SER A 103 12.19 13.70 4.80
N GLY A 104 12.04 14.13 3.55
CA GLY A 104 12.62 15.40 3.07
C GLY A 104 13.25 15.41 1.69
N ALA A 105 13.37 14.29 0.97
CA ALA A 105 13.85 14.35 -0.42
C ALA A 105 12.82 15.07 -1.30
N PRO A 106 13.23 16.13 -2.04
CA PRO A 106 12.31 16.88 -2.86
C PRO A 106 11.76 15.98 -3.97
N ALA A 107 10.45 16.09 -4.21
CA ALA A 107 9.87 15.57 -5.44
C ALA A 107 10.54 16.28 -6.63
N PRO A 108 10.79 15.59 -7.76
CA PRO A 108 11.35 16.26 -8.93
C PRO A 108 10.31 17.24 -9.47
N GLY A 109 10.50 18.53 -9.18
CA GLY A 109 9.70 19.63 -9.72
C GLY A 109 9.17 20.63 -8.70
N SER A 110 10.04 21.38 -8.02
CA SER A 110 9.80 22.80 -7.67
C SER A 110 11.09 23.35 -7.08
N GLY A 111 11.59 24.45 -7.65
CA GLY A 111 12.92 24.99 -7.38
C GLY A 111 13.20 25.40 -5.94
N ASP A 112 14.51 25.38 -5.67
CA ASP A 112 15.31 26.18 -4.74
C ASP A 112 15.05 26.07 -3.23
N ALA A 113 15.97 25.40 -2.51
CA ALA A 113 16.74 25.97 -1.40
C ALA A 113 17.57 24.87 -0.69
N GLY A 114 18.84 25.21 -0.39
CA GLY A 114 19.90 24.29 0.00
C GLY A 114 19.68 23.46 1.26
N GLY A 115 19.98 22.17 1.13
CA GLY A 115 20.38 21.28 2.22
C GLY A 115 21.55 20.43 1.72
N LYS A 116 22.66 20.37 2.47
CA LYS A 116 23.85 19.58 2.11
C LYS A 116 23.49 18.09 2.00
N GLN A 117 23.20 17.64 0.79
CA GLN A 117 23.11 16.22 0.43
C GLN A 117 24.53 15.65 0.36
N THR A 118 24.73 14.43 0.87
CA THR A 118 26.06 13.79 0.88
C THR A 118 26.44 13.39 -0.55
N GLU A 119 27.70 13.62 -0.97
CA GLU A 119 28.22 13.30 -2.32
C GLU A 119 27.87 11.88 -2.83
N ALA A 120 27.78 10.88 -1.94
CA ALA A 120 27.39 9.52 -2.29
C ALA A 120 25.91 9.35 -2.75
N GLU A 121 25.02 10.26 -2.33
CA GLU A 121 23.61 10.29 -2.76
C GLU A 121 23.49 10.92 -4.15
N TYR A 122 24.33 11.91 -4.46
CA TYR A 122 24.40 12.55 -5.76
C TYR A 122 24.95 11.60 -6.84
N ASP A 123 26.00 10.82 -6.52
CA ASP A 123 26.57 9.84 -7.47
C ASP A 123 25.59 8.71 -7.84
N LEU A 124 24.77 8.25 -6.90
CA LEU A 124 23.74 7.22 -7.17
C LEU A 124 22.58 7.74 -8.01
N VAL A 125 22.22 9.01 -7.87
CA VAL A 125 21.13 9.63 -8.64
C VAL A 125 21.62 9.99 -10.06
N THR A 126 22.86 10.49 -10.19
CA THR A 126 23.44 10.90 -11.48
C THR A 126 23.75 9.70 -12.39
N ALA A 127 24.09 8.53 -11.82
CA ALA A 127 24.25 7.30 -12.60
C ALA A 127 22.94 6.79 -13.23
N VAL A 128 21.78 7.18 -12.67
CA VAL A 128 20.43 6.74 -13.08
C VAL A 128 19.86 7.62 -14.20
N GLU A 129 20.41 8.81 -14.43
CA GLU A 129 19.95 9.74 -15.49
C GLU A 129 20.43 9.35 -16.90
N SER A 130 21.30 8.35 -17.03
CA SER A 130 21.66 7.79 -18.33
C SER A 130 20.56 6.84 -18.85
N GLU A 131 19.74 7.36 -19.76
CA GLU A 131 18.76 6.66 -20.61
C GLU A 131 18.18 5.35 -20.04
N SER A 132 17.06 5.44 -19.30
CA SER A 132 16.33 4.26 -18.84
C SER A 132 15.85 3.42 -20.05
N ASN A 133 16.65 2.46 -20.47
CA ASN A 133 16.29 1.54 -21.52
C ASN A 133 15.12 0.67 -21.03
N LEU A 134 13.94 0.87 -21.62
CA LEU A 134 12.72 0.14 -21.23
C LEU A 134 12.88 -1.38 -21.36
N SER A 135 13.81 -1.86 -22.18
CA SER A 135 14.15 -3.28 -22.33
C SER A 135 14.81 -3.92 -21.09
N GLU A 136 15.20 -3.11 -20.11
CA GLU A 136 15.85 -3.55 -18.88
C GLU A 136 14.92 -3.61 -17.66
N GLN A 137 13.62 -3.37 -17.81
CA GLN A 137 12.71 -3.51 -16.68
C GLN A 137 12.43 -5.00 -16.38
N ARG A 138 12.42 -5.37 -15.09
CA ARG A 138 12.10 -6.71 -14.61
C ARG A 138 11.03 -6.65 -13.53
N VAL A 139 10.09 -7.61 -13.58
CA VAL A 139 9.04 -7.75 -12.57
C VAL A 139 9.64 -8.42 -11.34
N ILE A 140 9.43 -7.82 -10.17
CA ILE A 140 9.97 -8.31 -8.88
C ILE A 140 8.86 -8.58 -7.85
N GLY A 141 7.62 -8.26 -8.19
CA GLY A 141 6.46 -8.52 -7.38
C GLY A 141 5.21 -7.92 -8.02
N PHE A 142 4.06 -8.19 -7.43
CA PHE A 142 2.79 -7.61 -7.85
C PHE A 142 1.75 -7.68 -6.73
N PHE A 143 0.65 -6.96 -6.92
CA PHE A 143 -0.62 -7.34 -6.32
C PHE A 143 -1.73 -7.37 -7.36
N SER A 144 -2.76 -8.19 -7.15
CA SER A 144 -3.99 -8.20 -7.94
C SER A 144 -5.11 -7.50 -7.17
N LYS A 145 -6.04 -6.87 -7.90
CA LYS A 145 -7.22 -6.22 -7.36
C LYS A 145 -8.42 -6.51 -8.24
N GLU A 146 -9.53 -6.90 -7.64
CA GLU A 146 -10.80 -6.99 -8.36
C GLU A 146 -11.27 -5.61 -8.85
N ARG A 147 -11.84 -5.56 -10.05
CA ARG A 147 -12.40 -4.33 -10.60
C ARG A 147 -13.61 -3.85 -9.82
N VAL A 148 -14.44 -4.80 -9.41
CA VAL A 148 -15.62 -4.61 -8.58
C VAL A 148 -15.48 -5.60 -7.44
N SER A 149 -15.35 -5.08 -6.22
CA SER A 149 -15.29 -5.89 -5.01
C SER A 149 -16.45 -5.48 -4.12
N PHE A 150 -17.31 -6.43 -3.77
CA PHE A 150 -18.48 -6.19 -2.92
C PHE A 150 -18.07 -6.00 -1.45
N ASP A 151 -16.99 -6.65 -1.04
CA ASP A 151 -16.45 -6.61 0.33
C ASP A 151 -15.41 -5.50 0.55
N ASN A 152 -15.26 -4.58 -0.43
CA ASN A 152 -14.25 -3.53 -0.43
C ASN A 152 -12.80 -4.05 -0.34
N PHE A 153 -12.51 -5.17 -0.99
CA PHE A 153 -11.13 -5.64 -1.11
C PHE A 153 -10.35 -4.71 -2.03
N ASN A 154 -9.37 -4.02 -1.45
CA ASN A 154 -8.46 -3.16 -2.21
C ASN A 154 -7.26 -3.93 -2.76
N LEU A 155 -7.10 -5.18 -2.33
CA LEU A 155 -6.03 -6.09 -2.71
C LEU A 155 -6.50 -7.55 -2.51
N ALA A 156 -6.44 -8.34 -3.58
CA ALA A 156 -6.83 -9.76 -3.59
C ALA A 156 -5.63 -10.66 -3.27
N CYS A 157 -4.55 -10.56 -4.04
CA CYS A 157 -3.29 -11.26 -3.76
C CYS A 157 -2.13 -10.28 -3.81
N ILE A 158 -1.10 -10.51 -2.99
CA ILE A 158 0.17 -9.79 -3.04
C ILE A 158 1.32 -10.79 -3.01
N ASN A 159 2.30 -10.58 -3.89
CA ASN A 159 3.50 -11.40 -3.92
C ASN A 159 4.71 -10.53 -4.25
N VAL A 160 5.71 -10.53 -3.39
CA VAL A 160 7.07 -10.08 -3.70
C VAL A 160 7.89 -11.34 -3.94
N PHE A 161 8.58 -11.40 -5.08
CA PHE A 161 9.29 -12.62 -5.47
C PHE A 161 10.39 -12.92 -4.44
N PRO A 162 10.65 -14.20 -4.12
CA PRO A 162 11.51 -14.58 -2.99
C PRO A 162 12.85 -13.83 -2.88
N PRO A 163 13.63 -13.62 -3.98
CA PRO A 163 14.91 -12.90 -3.90
C PRO A 163 14.80 -11.45 -3.41
N PHE A 164 13.62 -10.82 -3.56
CA PHE A 164 13.39 -9.40 -3.27
C PHE A 164 12.57 -9.17 -1.99
N GLN A 165 12.23 -10.24 -1.25
CA GLN A 165 11.49 -10.13 0.01
C GLN A 165 12.32 -9.44 1.11
N LYS A 166 11.64 -8.98 2.17
CA LYS A 166 12.25 -8.28 3.32
C LYS A 166 12.98 -6.97 3.00
N ARG A 167 12.75 -6.39 1.81
CA ARG A 167 13.33 -5.12 1.33
C ARG A 167 12.35 -3.92 1.36
N GLY A 168 11.28 -4.00 2.14
CA GLY A 168 10.23 -2.96 2.18
C GLY A 168 9.27 -2.92 0.98
N LEU A 169 9.51 -3.71 -0.07
CA LEU A 169 8.70 -3.72 -1.30
C LEU A 169 7.24 -4.14 -1.08
N GLY A 170 6.98 -5.07 -0.15
CA GLY A 170 5.62 -5.46 0.23
C GLY A 170 4.86 -4.27 0.84
N ARG A 171 5.52 -3.46 1.66
CA ARG A 171 4.95 -2.24 2.25
C ARG A 171 4.68 -1.18 1.18
N LEU A 172 5.55 -1.03 0.18
CA LEU A 172 5.32 -0.16 -0.99
C LEU A 172 4.04 -0.57 -1.73
N LEU A 173 3.87 -1.86 -2.03
CA LEU A 173 2.68 -2.37 -2.72
C LEU A 173 1.39 -2.18 -1.90
N ILE A 174 1.44 -2.46 -0.59
CA ILE A 174 0.34 -2.20 0.35
C ILE A 174 -0.01 -0.70 0.35
N SER A 175 1.00 0.17 0.49
CA SER A 175 0.82 1.62 0.50
C SER A 175 0.16 2.11 -0.80
N TYR A 176 0.57 1.55 -1.95
CA TYR A 176 -0.04 1.86 -3.23
C TYR A 176 -1.51 1.40 -3.32
N SER A 177 -1.85 0.22 -2.79
CA SER A 177 -3.24 -0.26 -2.75
C SER A 177 -4.16 0.69 -1.94
N TYR A 178 -3.67 1.23 -0.82
CA TYR A 178 -4.39 2.23 -0.04
C TYR A 178 -4.44 3.58 -0.74
N TYR A 179 -3.40 4.01 -1.46
CA TYR A 179 -3.49 5.19 -2.32
C TYR A 179 -4.62 5.07 -3.36
N LEU A 180 -4.81 3.89 -3.96
CA LEU A 180 -5.94 3.65 -4.85
C LEU A 180 -7.29 3.76 -4.12
N SER A 181 -7.36 3.30 -2.88
CA SER A 181 -8.55 3.37 -2.02
C SER A 181 -8.91 4.84 -1.73
N ARG A 182 -7.92 5.65 -1.31
CA ARG A 182 -8.08 7.11 -1.12
C ARG A 182 -8.57 7.81 -2.39
N LYS A 183 -7.96 7.50 -3.53
CA LYS A 183 -8.33 8.09 -4.83
C LYS A 183 -9.74 7.70 -5.28
N ALA A 184 -10.22 6.52 -4.88
CA ALA A 184 -11.57 6.05 -5.16
C ALA A 184 -12.60 6.58 -4.16
N HIS A 185 -12.15 7.19 -3.05
CA HIS A 185 -12.96 7.53 -1.89
C HIS A 185 -13.71 6.32 -1.30
N VAL A 186 -13.04 5.16 -1.25
CA VAL A 186 -13.60 3.91 -0.72
C VAL A 186 -12.61 3.34 0.28
N VAL A 187 -13.09 2.99 1.47
CA VAL A 187 -12.30 2.29 2.49
C VAL A 187 -11.87 0.92 1.97
N GLY A 188 -10.71 0.43 2.37
CA GLY A 188 -10.16 -0.82 1.83
C GLY A 188 -9.58 -1.76 2.89
N THR A 189 -9.66 -3.04 2.59
CA THR A 189 -9.03 -4.13 3.35
C THR A 189 -8.45 -5.16 2.37
N PRO A 190 -7.42 -5.94 2.72
CA PRO A 190 -7.01 -7.09 1.92
C PRO A 190 -8.01 -8.25 2.02
N GLU A 191 -8.09 -9.04 0.96
CA GLU A 191 -8.73 -10.35 0.98
C GLU A 191 -8.03 -11.28 1.99
N ARG A 192 -8.81 -12.17 2.62
CA ARG A 192 -8.36 -13.12 3.65
C ARG A 192 -8.53 -14.55 3.15
N PRO A 193 -7.70 -15.52 3.62
CA PRO A 193 -6.66 -15.38 4.63
C PRO A 193 -5.34 -14.81 4.09
N LEU A 194 -4.69 -13.97 4.92
CA LEU A 194 -3.33 -13.48 4.67
C LEU A 194 -2.29 -14.53 5.07
N SER A 195 -1.17 -14.60 4.35
CA SER A 195 0.01 -15.34 4.81
C SER A 195 0.59 -14.71 6.09
N GLN A 196 1.36 -15.46 6.89
CA GLN A 196 2.01 -14.93 8.10
C GLN A 196 2.86 -13.66 7.80
N HIS A 197 3.64 -13.71 6.72
CA HIS A 197 4.43 -12.58 6.24
C HIS A 197 3.54 -11.41 5.75
N GLY A 198 2.42 -11.73 5.11
CA GLY A 198 1.41 -10.74 4.70
C GLY A 198 0.81 -10.01 5.89
N LEU A 199 0.34 -10.74 6.90
CA LEU A 199 -0.24 -10.18 8.12
C LEU A 199 0.76 -9.29 8.86
N ALA A 200 2.01 -9.74 9.02
CA ALA A 200 3.06 -8.93 9.64
C ALA A 200 3.32 -7.61 8.87
N SER A 201 3.31 -7.66 7.54
CA SER A 201 3.48 -6.48 6.68
C SER A 201 2.31 -5.51 6.80
N TYR A 202 1.07 -6.02 6.81
CA TYR A 202 -0.15 -5.22 6.98
C TYR A 202 -0.22 -4.58 8.37
N LEU A 203 0.02 -5.34 9.45
CA LEU A 203 0.06 -4.79 10.80
C LEU A 203 1.12 -3.70 10.94
N SER A 204 2.31 -3.91 10.36
CA SER A 204 3.37 -2.90 10.33
C SER A 204 2.96 -1.64 9.57
N TYR A 205 2.23 -1.77 8.46
CA TYR A 205 1.72 -0.65 7.67
C TYR A 205 0.60 0.09 8.42
N TRP A 206 -0.47 -0.61 8.82
CA TRP A 206 -1.62 -0.02 9.49
C TRP A 206 -1.23 0.67 10.78
N SER A 207 -0.39 0.05 11.60
CA SER A 207 0.07 0.66 12.86
C SER A 207 0.80 1.97 12.62
N SER A 208 1.65 2.06 11.58
CA SER A 208 2.31 3.32 11.22
C SER A 208 1.30 4.38 10.78
N VAL A 209 0.38 4.04 9.86
CA VAL A 209 -0.61 5.00 9.34
C VAL A 209 -1.54 5.49 10.45
N VAL A 210 -2.01 4.59 11.31
CA VAL A 210 -2.89 4.92 12.44
C VAL A 210 -2.14 5.77 13.48
N ALA A 211 -0.90 5.43 13.82
CA ALA A 211 -0.10 6.25 14.73
C ALA A 211 0.13 7.66 14.17
N ASP A 212 0.56 7.79 12.91
CA ASP A 212 0.78 9.08 12.26
C ASP A 212 -0.50 9.91 12.22
N CYS A 213 -1.64 9.29 11.93
CA CYS A 213 -2.96 9.94 11.91
C CYS A 213 -3.33 10.50 13.29
N LEU A 214 -3.22 9.68 14.35
CA LEU A 214 -3.55 10.06 15.72
C LEU A 214 -2.63 11.17 16.26
N LEU A 215 -1.33 11.10 15.96
CA LEU A 215 -0.36 12.10 16.39
C LEU A 215 -0.62 13.45 15.71
N LYS A 216 -0.90 13.46 14.40
CA LYS A 216 -1.26 14.68 13.66
C LYS A 216 -2.58 15.28 14.16
N TYR A 217 -3.59 14.43 14.36
CA TYR A 217 -4.87 14.87 14.92
C TYR A 217 -4.67 15.54 16.29
N THR A 218 -3.79 14.99 17.12
CA THR A 218 -3.48 15.58 18.43
C THR A 218 -2.73 16.91 18.30
N SER A 219 -1.72 17.01 17.42
CA SER A 219 -0.95 18.26 17.26
C SER A 219 -1.82 19.41 16.77
N ASP A 220 -2.66 19.18 15.76
CA ASP A 220 -3.45 20.23 15.12
C ASP A 220 -4.47 20.83 16.09
N ASN A 221 -5.08 19.99 16.94
CA ASN A 221 -6.06 20.42 17.94
C ASN A 221 -5.45 21.05 19.20
N THR A 222 -4.16 20.83 19.48
CA THR A 222 -3.46 21.50 20.61
C THR A 222 -3.09 22.95 20.31
N SER A 223 -2.94 23.33 19.04
CA SER A 223 -2.50 24.68 18.64
C SER A 223 -3.64 25.71 18.60
N THR A 224 -4.89 25.27 18.51
CA THR A 224 -6.05 26.15 18.29
C THR A 224 -6.87 26.50 19.53
N ASN A 225 -6.66 25.82 20.68
CA ASN A 225 -7.50 25.98 21.86
C ASN A 225 -6.71 26.46 23.10
N GLY A 226 -6.61 27.79 23.25
CA GLY A 226 -6.18 28.46 24.48
C GLY A 226 -7.22 28.45 25.61
N GLY A 227 -8.24 27.60 25.57
CA GLY A 227 -9.30 27.55 26.57
C GLY A 227 -10.07 26.23 26.57
N SER A 228 -10.17 25.61 27.74
CA SER A 228 -10.87 24.35 28.09
C SER A 228 -10.22 23.04 27.60
N LYS A 229 -9.67 22.26 28.55
CA LYS A 229 -9.22 20.87 28.40
C LYS A 229 -10.43 19.94 28.21
N GLN A 230 -11.16 20.05 27.10
CA GLN A 230 -12.11 19.00 26.73
C GLN A 230 -11.33 17.93 25.96
N SER A 231 -11.17 16.74 26.55
CA SER A 231 -10.59 15.59 25.87
C SER A 231 -11.37 15.32 24.58
N GLN A 232 -10.85 15.79 23.45
CA GLN A 232 -11.50 15.57 22.16
C GLN A 232 -11.52 14.08 21.87
N ARG A 233 -12.72 13.56 21.65
CA ARG A 233 -12.94 12.15 21.37
C ARG A 233 -12.74 11.95 19.88
N ILE A 234 -11.84 11.02 19.53
CA ILE A 234 -11.71 10.49 18.17
C ILE A 234 -12.29 9.07 18.15
N SER A 235 -13.15 8.80 17.18
CA SER A 235 -13.74 7.48 16.99
C SER A 235 -12.91 6.63 16.00
N ILE A 236 -13.15 5.32 15.99
CA ILE A 236 -12.57 4.43 14.97
C ILE A 236 -13.03 4.83 13.56
N GLN A 237 -14.27 5.31 13.42
CA GLN A 237 -14.80 5.77 12.14
C GLN A 237 -14.05 7.00 11.62
N ASP A 238 -13.71 7.96 12.48
CA ASP A 238 -12.93 9.14 12.08
C ASP A 238 -11.55 8.74 11.55
N ILE A 239 -10.90 7.76 12.20
CA ILE A 239 -9.62 7.21 11.74
C ILE A 239 -9.80 6.51 10.38
N SER A 240 -10.90 5.78 10.18
CA SER A 240 -11.21 5.12 8.91
C SER A 240 -11.39 6.12 7.79
N ASP A 241 -12.15 7.19 8.01
CA ASP A 241 -12.42 8.22 7.02
C ASP A 241 -11.14 8.99 6.64
N MET A 242 -10.24 9.23 7.61
CA MET A 242 -8.95 9.88 7.38
C MET A 242 -7.92 8.98 6.68
N THR A 243 -7.92 7.67 6.95
CA THR A 243 -6.86 6.75 6.50
C THR A 243 -7.29 5.81 5.37
N TYR A 244 -8.59 5.67 5.13
CA TYR A 244 -9.23 4.71 4.24
C TYR A 244 -8.98 3.24 4.62
N ILE A 245 -8.60 2.98 5.87
CA ILE A 245 -8.44 1.63 6.44
C ILE A 245 -9.77 1.20 7.06
N MET A 246 -10.20 -0.04 6.84
CA MET A 246 -11.41 -0.57 7.44
C MET A 246 -11.33 -0.59 8.98
N ASN A 247 -12.45 -0.31 9.65
CA ASN A 247 -12.54 -0.25 11.13
C ASN A 247 -11.90 -1.45 11.84
N GLN A 248 -12.16 -2.66 11.33
CA GLN A 248 -11.61 -3.90 11.92
C GLN A 248 -10.07 -3.92 11.88
N ASP A 249 -9.47 -3.44 10.80
CA ASP A 249 -8.02 -3.41 10.63
C ASP A 249 -7.37 -2.32 11.50
N ILE A 250 -8.07 -1.21 11.73
CA ILE A 250 -7.66 -0.17 12.71
C ILE A 250 -7.62 -0.75 14.12
N VAL A 251 -8.65 -1.51 14.51
CA VAL A 251 -8.69 -2.19 15.82
C VAL A 251 -7.52 -3.17 15.95
N LEU A 252 -7.24 -3.97 14.92
CA LEU A 252 -6.07 -4.88 14.92
C LEU A 252 -4.75 -4.13 15.06
N ALA A 253 -4.60 -2.99 14.37
CA ALA A 253 -3.42 -2.14 14.49
C ALA A 253 -3.26 -1.59 15.91
N LEU A 254 -4.32 -1.02 16.50
CA LEU A 254 -4.33 -0.51 17.87
C LEU A 254 -4.00 -1.61 18.89
N GLN A 255 -4.56 -2.81 18.73
CA GLN A 255 -4.24 -3.97 19.56
C GLN A 255 -2.76 -4.38 19.43
N SER A 256 -2.22 -4.39 18.20
CA SER A 256 -0.80 -4.73 17.97
C SER A 256 0.18 -3.71 18.55
N MET A 257 -0.26 -2.45 18.70
CA MET A 257 0.49 -1.40 19.41
C MET A 257 0.25 -1.43 20.92
N ASN A 258 -0.58 -2.35 21.42
CA ASN A 258 -1.11 -2.38 22.79
C ASN A 258 -1.81 -1.07 23.19
N ALA A 259 -2.33 -0.30 22.24
CA ALA A 259 -2.88 1.04 22.47
C ALA A 259 -4.36 1.05 22.83
N LEU A 260 -5.06 -0.09 22.76
CA LEU A 260 -6.46 -0.21 23.14
C LEU A 260 -6.58 -0.59 24.63
N VAL A 261 -7.11 0.31 25.46
CA VAL A 261 -7.28 0.11 26.91
C VAL A 261 -8.74 -0.19 27.21
N LYS A 262 -9.00 -1.23 28.01
CA LYS A 262 -10.33 -1.59 28.49
C LYS A 262 -10.61 -0.84 29.80
N GLU A 263 -11.70 -0.11 29.84
CA GLU A 263 -12.20 0.60 31.01
C GLU A 263 -13.56 0.00 31.41
N GLU A 264 -13.70 -0.33 32.70
CA GLU A 264 -14.97 -0.77 33.26
C GLU A 264 -15.78 0.44 33.69
N ILE A 265 -17.00 0.58 33.15
CA ILE A 265 -17.91 1.63 33.59
C ILE A 265 -18.51 1.17 34.91
N LYS A 266 -18.14 1.84 36.01
CA LYS A 266 -18.88 1.73 37.27
C LYS A 266 -20.24 2.39 37.06
N GLU A 267 -21.34 1.67 37.24
CA GLU A 267 -22.68 2.28 37.22
C GLU A 267 -22.73 3.32 38.36
N GLU A 268 -22.95 4.59 38.03
CA GLU A 268 -23.28 5.60 39.03
C GLU A 268 -24.69 5.32 39.56
N GLU A 269 -24.80 5.05 40.86
CA GLU A 269 -26.07 4.94 41.59
C GLU A 269 -26.81 6.29 41.54
N GLY A 270 -27.56 6.58 40.48
CA GLY A 270 -28.19 7.91 40.38
C GLY A 270 -29.17 8.22 39.25
N SER A 271 -29.58 7.26 38.41
CA SER A 271 -30.55 7.55 37.34
C SER A 271 -31.67 6.51 37.30
N THR A 272 -32.79 6.87 37.94
CA THR A 272 -34.07 6.17 37.87
C THR A 272 -34.64 6.19 36.44
N SER A 273 -34.34 5.15 35.66
CA SER A 273 -35.10 4.83 34.45
C SER A 273 -35.53 3.37 34.49
N ARG A 274 -36.86 3.15 34.36
CA ARG A 274 -37.54 1.86 34.40
C ARG A 274 -36.85 0.84 33.47
N ARG A 275 -36.08 -0.09 34.04
CA ARG A 275 -35.55 -1.27 33.32
C ARG A 275 -36.65 -2.35 33.23
N LYS A 276 -36.81 -2.96 32.04
CA LYS A 276 -37.65 -4.15 31.83
C LYS A 276 -37.09 -5.35 32.63
N PRO A 277 -37.92 -6.21 33.24
CA PRO A 277 -37.44 -7.39 33.95
C PRO A 277 -36.95 -8.43 32.93
N GLY A 278 -35.69 -8.88 33.04
CA GLY A 278 -35.20 -10.07 32.32
C GLY A 278 -33.83 -9.99 31.63
N ALA A 279 -33.11 -8.86 31.67
CA ALA A 279 -31.76 -8.78 31.09
C ALA A 279 -30.69 -8.74 32.17
N THR A 280 -29.91 -9.82 32.30
CA THR A 280 -28.63 -9.82 33.03
C THR A 280 -27.64 -8.94 32.25
N ALA A 281 -27.60 -7.64 32.56
CA ALA A 281 -26.62 -6.73 31.98
C ALA A 281 -25.29 -6.91 32.73
N GLY A 282 -24.31 -7.55 32.08
CA GLY A 282 -22.93 -7.49 32.53
C GLY A 282 -22.41 -6.04 32.53
N PRO A 283 -21.32 -5.73 33.26
CA PRO A 283 -20.80 -4.38 33.34
C PRO A 283 -20.48 -3.83 31.94
N ALA A 284 -20.92 -2.59 31.68
CA ALA A 284 -20.67 -1.93 30.39
C ALA A 284 -19.16 -1.68 30.24
N VAL A 285 -18.56 -2.31 29.22
CA VAL A 285 -17.14 -2.19 28.92
C VAL A 285 -16.94 -1.08 27.87
N ARG A 286 -16.03 -0.16 28.15
CA ARG A 286 -15.57 0.85 27.19
C ARG A 286 -14.13 0.59 26.78
N TYR A 287 -13.79 0.90 25.53
CA TYR A 287 -12.41 0.91 25.07
C TYR A 287 -11.95 2.34 24.79
N THR A 288 -10.74 2.69 25.19
CA THR A 288 -10.09 3.98 24.94
C THR A 288 -8.75 3.78 24.24
N ILE A 289 -8.36 4.78 23.44
CA ILE A 289 -7.08 4.79 22.73
C ILE A 289 -6.05 5.50 23.60
N SER A 290 -4.98 4.80 23.99
CA SER A 290 -3.90 5.32 24.81
C SER A 290 -2.88 6.07 23.96
N LEU A 291 -2.97 7.40 23.92
CA LEU A 291 -2.01 8.26 23.24
C LEU A 291 -0.55 8.06 23.70
N PRO A 292 -0.24 7.90 25.01
CA PRO A 292 1.14 7.61 25.44
C PRO A 292 1.70 6.32 24.83
N ARG A 293 0.90 5.25 24.72
CA ARG A 293 1.33 4.00 24.09
C ARG A 293 1.56 4.16 22.58
N ILE A 294 0.76 4.99 21.90
CA ILE A 294 0.99 5.36 20.50
C ILE A 294 2.31 6.12 20.34
N GLN A 295 2.57 7.12 21.20
CA GLN A 295 3.81 7.90 21.18
C GLN A 295 5.04 7.02 21.43
N GLU A 296 4.98 6.14 22.43
CA GLU A 296 6.04 5.20 22.76
C GLU A 296 6.32 4.21 21.61
N TRP A 297 5.25 3.65 21.01
CA TRP A 297 5.36 2.77 19.86
C TRP A 297 5.99 3.50 18.65
N HIS A 298 5.58 4.74 18.40
CA HIS A 298 6.09 5.56 17.30
C HIS A 298 7.56 5.92 17.49
N ALA A 299 7.96 6.31 18.71
CA ALA A 299 9.35 6.62 19.07
C ALA A 299 10.28 5.42 18.89
N ARG A 300 9.86 4.20 19.30
CA ARG A 300 10.64 2.96 19.09
C ARG A 300 10.91 2.64 17.63
N ARG A 301 10.14 3.19 16.69
CA ARG A 301 10.23 2.97 15.26
C ARG A 301 10.94 4.07 14.49
N GLN A 302 11.07 5.28 15.06
CA GLN A 302 11.85 6.34 14.45
C GLN A 302 13.29 5.85 14.21
N GLY A 303 13.71 5.78 12.94
CA GLY A 303 15.01 5.27 12.50
C GLY A 303 15.05 3.80 12.05
N LYS A 304 14.01 2.99 12.26
CA LYS A 304 13.96 1.56 11.86
C LYS A 304 13.04 1.25 10.69
N VAL A 305 12.07 2.12 10.39
CA VAL A 305 11.13 1.95 9.28
C VAL A 305 11.31 3.15 8.37
N ALA A 306 11.85 2.90 7.17
CA ALA A 306 11.82 3.87 6.09
C ALA A 306 10.37 4.36 5.95
N GLY A 307 10.20 5.68 5.97
CA GLY A 307 8.95 6.39 6.24
C GLY A 307 7.79 6.07 5.29
N PRO A 308 6.70 6.87 5.29
CA PRO A 308 5.67 6.74 4.29
C PRO A 308 6.35 6.82 2.92
N THR A 309 6.30 5.71 2.18
CA THR A 309 6.74 5.67 0.80
C THR A 309 6.05 6.84 0.13
N LEU A 310 6.80 7.77 -0.47
CA LEU A 310 6.28 9.01 -1.08
C LEU A 310 5.39 8.65 -2.28
N ILE A 311 4.25 7.99 -2.03
CA ILE A 311 3.38 7.44 -3.06
C ILE A 311 2.87 8.59 -3.92
N GLU A 312 2.43 9.67 -3.27
CA GLU A 312 1.78 10.79 -3.94
C GLU A 312 2.75 11.59 -4.82
N GLY A 313 4.03 11.70 -4.46
CA GLY A 313 5.04 12.41 -5.25
C GLY A 313 5.44 11.70 -6.55
N TYR A 314 5.31 10.37 -6.62
CA TYR A 314 5.71 9.57 -7.78
C TYR A 314 4.52 8.94 -8.53
N CYS A 315 3.30 9.11 -8.00
CA CYS A 315 2.09 8.65 -8.66
C CYS A 315 1.76 9.50 -9.89
N LEU A 316 1.61 8.84 -11.03
CA LEU A 316 1.24 9.54 -12.26
C LEU A 316 -0.24 9.92 -12.21
N VAL A 317 -0.52 11.18 -11.91
CA VAL A 317 -1.88 11.73 -11.94
C VAL A 317 -2.29 11.92 -13.40
N ARG A 318 -3.37 11.23 -13.80
CA ARG A 318 -4.07 11.61 -15.05
C ARG A 318 -4.57 13.04 -14.88
N LYS A 319 -3.94 14.01 -15.55
CA LYS A 319 -4.61 15.27 -15.89
C LYS A 319 -5.84 14.85 -16.72
N ARG A 320 -7.04 14.90 -16.16
CA ARG A 320 -8.26 14.83 -16.98
C ARG A 320 -8.12 15.98 -17.98
N THR A 321 -7.98 15.68 -19.26
CA THR A 321 -8.02 16.72 -20.30
C THR A 321 -9.36 17.46 -20.15
N LYS A 322 -9.35 18.79 -20.27
CA LYS A 322 -10.56 19.65 -20.13
C LYS A 322 -11.77 19.11 -20.92
N LYS A 323 -11.54 18.35 -21.98
CA LYS A 323 -12.55 17.64 -22.81
C LYS A 323 -13.36 16.58 -22.04
N GLN A 324 -12.74 15.79 -21.14
CA GLN A 324 -13.44 14.77 -20.34
C GLN A 324 -14.24 15.37 -19.17
N LEU A 325 -13.80 16.51 -18.63
CA LEU A 325 -14.56 17.20 -17.58
C LEU A 325 -15.84 17.82 -18.14
N LYS A 326 -15.80 18.37 -19.36
CA LYS A 326 -16.98 18.89 -20.06
C LYS A 326 -18.01 17.79 -20.38
N SER A 327 -17.60 16.57 -20.72
CA SER A 327 -18.57 15.50 -21.02
C SER A 327 -19.33 15.03 -19.77
N VAL A 328 -18.67 14.98 -18.61
CA VAL A 328 -19.30 14.65 -17.32
C VAL A 328 -20.26 15.75 -16.85
N ILE A 329 -19.89 17.03 -17.05
CA ILE A 329 -20.77 18.17 -16.72
C ILE A 329 -21.98 18.23 -17.67
N SER A 330 -21.81 17.91 -18.97
CA SER A 330 -22.91 17.89 -19.93
C SER A 330 -23.91 16.75 -19.68
N LYS A 331 -23.46 15.62 -19.11
CA LYS A 331 -24.31 14.47 -18.77
C LYS A 331 -25.07 14.62 -17.45
N ARG A 332 -24.73 15.62 -16.61
CA ARG A 332 -25.47 15.97 -15.39
C ARG A 332 -26.51 17.09 -15.59
N LYS A 333 -26.54 17.70 -16.77
CA LYS A 333 -27.51 18.76 -17.14
C LYS A 333 -28.55 18.30 -18.17
N ARG A 334 -28.73 16.99 -18.34
CA ARG A 334 -29.79 16.40 -19.16
C ARG A 334 -30.63 15.48 -18.30
#